data_AF-A0A821TY12-F1
#
_entry.id   AF-A0A821TY12-F1
#
_cell.length_a   1.000
_cell.length_b   1.000
_cell.length_c   1.000
_cell.angle_alpha   90.00
_cell.angle_beta   90.00
_cell.angle_gamma   90.00
#
_symmetry.space_group_name_H-M   'P 1'
#
loop_
_entity.id
_entity.type
_entity.pdbx_description
1 polymer ?
#
loop_
_entity_poly.entity_id
_entity_poly.type
_entity_poly.pdbx_seq_one_letter_code
_entity_poly.pdbx_strand_id
1 'polypeptide(L)'
;SVGSTIPISLFFYFHHEHPWIKEVKSISKQSPDTVTIRGQTNELDKFSIKIHLNTLSQQPVVRTLTDVFRLDTIHRDILTKLTSNPPKQPFFILADQTLKDSEPNTFFIQITLRQPVVDEAFSFDIIYQSESSDREREQDLTGLYFNDELVRLQKQFDQRFETIFQLKTKQNMDETKINFARSTLSNLIGGISYFTGQSLVAKPGQKTPDQYFTTSLYTAVPSRSFFPRGFLWDEGFHNLLIARWNQNITIDILKHWFDMLNDNGWIPREIILGDEARARVPSEFVIQHTNNANPPTFFLTIDYLLKTNQANHLFTLPFIQRLEKWYQWYNRTQVGPTPFTFRWRGRNASSIYELNPKTLTSGLDDYPRASHPTDSERHLDLRCWMTLASSIIGKLYSILNNEKTNQYLAYAQLLSNNDLLDQLHWSDEYEMYADYGLHTDYVQLERVPIPKKSPSQQYQQTHIIRQVTKDSDVNFKYVKHFGYVSLFPLMTRVLNPHSNKLDKILNDLKNSTLLWTPYGLRSLARSSSLYGMRNTEHDPPYWRGAIWINMNYMVLSALQHYAKISGPYSDKAQDIYKQLRTNLLKNMLRVYEKTGHVWEQYDDKTGNGKGSHPFTGWSSLIVLIMSELYDE
;
A
#
# COMPACT_ATOMS: atom_id res chain seq x y z
N SER A 1 50.17 8.91 10.74
CA SER A 1 49.09 7.93 10.49
C SER A 1 48.63 8.12 9.05
N VAL A 2 49.00 7.19 8.16
CA VAL A 2 48.47 7.22 6.78
C VAL A 2 46.99 6.84 6.89
N GLY A 3 46.10 7.81 6.66
CA GLY A 3 44.65 7.59 6.72
C GLY A 3 44.27 6.47 5.76
N SER A 4 43.74 5.37 6.28
CA SER A 4 43.29 4.24 5.48
C SER A 4 42.09 4.66 4.64
N THR A 5 42.30 4.93 3.36
CA THR A 5 41.22 5.15 2.38
C THR A 5 40.39 3.86 2.28
N ILE A 6 39.09 3.93 2.59
CA ILE A 6 38.18 2.79 2.45
C ILE A 6 37.85 2.62 0.95
N PRO A 7 38.03 1.43 0.36
CA PRO A 7 37.58 1.18 -1.00
C PRO A 7 36.05 1.08 -1.05
N ILE A 8 35.45 1.78 -2.00
CA ILE A 8 34.01 1.71 -2.31
C ILE A 8 33.87 0.98 -3.65
N SER A 9 33.14 -0.14 -3.67
CA SER A 9 32.80 -0.87 -4.89
C SER A 9 31.33 -0.64 -5.25
N LEU A 10 31.10 -0.05 -6.41
CA LEU A 10 29.79 0.14 -7.00
C LEU A 10 29.55 -0.94 -8.05
N PHE A 11 28.37 -1.55 -8.04
CA PHE A 11 27.97 -2.58 -9.00
C PHE A 11 26.79 -2.06 -9.80
N PHE A 12 26.95 -2.05 -11.13
CA PHE A 12 25.89 -1.77 -12.07
C PHE A 12 25.61 -3.04 -12.85
N TYR A 13 24.34 -3.32 -13.11
CA TYR A 13 23.98 -4.44 -13.95
C TYR A 13 22.90 -4.06 -14.94
N PHE A 14 22.96 -4.72 -16.08
CA PHE A 14 21.93 -4.73 -17.10
C PHE A 14 21.45 -6.18 -17.17
N HIS A 15 20.14 -6.38 -17.22
CA HIS A 15 19.54 -7.69 -17.23
C HIS A 15 18.42 -7.73 -18.27
N HIS A 16 18.20 -8.88 -18.87
CA HIS A 16 17.03 -9.15 -19.70
C HIS A 16 16.54 -10.56 -19.43
N GLU A 17 15.24 -10.75 -19.58
CA GLU A 17 14.59 -12.01 -19.25
C GLU A 17 15.04 -13.15 -20.17
N HIS A 18 15.45 -12.82 -21.40
CA HIS A 18 15.96 -13.77 -22.38
C HIS A 18 17.44 -13.55 -22.71
N PRO A 19 18.17 -14.59 -23.11
CA PRO A 19 19.57 -14.45 -23.49
C PRO A 19 19.80 -13.48 -24.65
N TRP A 20 20.86 -12.68 -24.54
CA TRP A 20 21.13 -11.51 -25.38
C TRP A 20 21.84 -11.76 -26.71
N ILE A 21 21.79 -12.97 -27.26
CA ILE A 21 22.63 -13.39 -28.41
C ILE A 21 22.59 -12.40 -29.60
N LYS A 22 21.54 -11.58 -29.71
CA LYS A 22 21.36 -10.58 -30.77
C LYS A 22 21.17 -9.13 -30.29
N GLU A 23 21.16 -8.89 -28.98
CA GLU A 23 20.71 -7.61 -28.42
C GLU A 23 21.85 -6.73 -27.90
N VAL A 24 22.90 -7.28 -27.28
CA VAL A 24 24.08 -6.48 -26.92
C VAL A 24 25.12 -6.62 -28.02
N LYS A 25 25.42 -5.52 -28.72
CA LYS A 25 26.29 -5.54 -29.91
C LYS A 25 27.76 -5.35 -29.58
N SER A 26 28.07 -4.54 -28.57
CA SER A 26 29.46 -4.27 -28.19
C SER A 26 29.54 -3.59 -26.82
N ILE A 27 30.60 -3.91 -26.07
CA ILE A 27 31.05 -3.15 -24.91
C ILE A 27 32.43 -2.60 -25.25
N SER A 28 32.64 -1.31 -25.06
CA SER A 28 33.93 -0.66 -25.32
C SER A 28 34.31 0.28 -24.20
N LYS A 29 35.54 0.15 -23.71
CA LYS A 29 36.18 1.17 -22.87
C LYS A 29 36.80 2.21 -23.81
N GLN A 30 36.19 3.39 -23.86
CA GLN A 30 36.66 4.46 -24.77
C GLN A 30 37.78 5.31 -24.14
N SER A 31 37.76 5.46 -22.82
CA SER A 31 38.79 6.18 -22.05
C SER A 31 38.96 5.53 -20.67
N PRO A 32 39.94 5.94 -19.85
CA PRO A 32 40.05 5.49 -18.46
C PRO A 32 38.76 5.71 -17.65
N ASP A 33 37.97 6.71 -18.06
CA ASP A 33 36.89 7.32 -17.28
C ASP A 33 35.49 7.11 -17.88
N THR A 34 35.42 6.45 -19.05
CA THR A 34 34.15 6.19 -19.75
C THR A 34 34.05 4.72 -20.19
N VAL A 35 32.97 4.06 -19.75
CA VAL A 35 32.55 2.72 -20.22
C VAL A 35 31.28 2.86 -21.03
N THR A 36 31.27 2.33 -22.26
CA THR A 36 30.11 2.39 -23.15
C THR A 36 29.61 1.00 -23.51
N ILE A 37 28.31 0.77 -23.31
CA ILE A 37 27.57 -0.42 -23.76
C ILE A 37 26.68 0.01 -24.92
N ARG A 38 26.63 -0.80 -26.00
CA ARG A 38 25.68 -0.59 -27.10
C ARG A 38 24.82 -1.83 -27.27
N GLY A 39 23.52 -1.62 -27.41
CA GLY A 39 22.55 -2.68 -27.62
C GLY A 39 21.44 -2.30 -28.58
N GLN A 40 20.57 -3.26 -28.84
CA GLN A 40 19.35 -3.13 -29.59
C GLN A 40 18.34 -4.14 -29.05
N THR A 41 17.13 -3.72 -28.69
CA THR A 41 16.01 -4.64 -28.47
C THR A 41 14.91 -4.38 -29.49
N ASN A 42 13.92 -5.27 -29.56
CA ASN A 42 12.75 -5.05 -30.40
C ASN A 42 11.87 -3.88 -29.92
N GLU A 43 11.93 -3.56 -28.62
CA GLU A 43 11.06 -2.57 -27.99
C GLU A 43 11.72 -1.19 -27.86
N LEU A 44 13.04 -1.14 -27.63
CA LEU A 44 13.79 0.09 -27.37
C LEU A 44 14.62 0.58 -28.57
N ASP A 45 14.56 -0.15 -29.69
CA ASP A 45 15.47 0.01 -30.82
C ASP A 45 16.94 -0.01 -30.37
N LYS A 46 17.83 0.59 -31.17
CA LYS A 46 19.24 0.71 -30.83
C LYS A 46 19.44 1.75 -29.74
N PHE A 47 20.30 1.42 -28.77
CA PHE A 47 20.62 2.29 -27.65
C PHE A 47 22.09 2.20 -27.26
N SER A 48 22.55 3.21 -26.51
CA SER A 48 23.84 3.19 -25.83
C SER A 48 23.72 3.60 -24.37
N ILE A 49 24.55 3.01 -23.52
CA ILE A 49 24.66 3.34 -22.10
C ILE A 49 26.09 3.71 -21.82
N LYS A 50 26.32 4.92 -21.32
CA LYS A 50 27.65 5.42 -20.97
C LYS A 50 27.73 5.61 -19.46
N ILE A 51 28.78 5.10 -18.84
CA ILE A 51 29.14 5.45 -17.47
C ILE A 51 30.32 6.39 -17.54
N HIS A 52 30.13 7.65 -17.16
CA HIS A 52 31.13 8.71 -17.21
C HIS A 52 31.53 9.13 -15.79
N LEU A 53 32.82 9.11 -15.49
CA LEU A 53 33.33 9.48 -14.17
C LEU A 53 33.70 10.97 -14.14
N ASN A 54 33.00 11.75 -13.30
CA ASN A 54 33.13 13.21 -13.26
C ASN A 54 34.31 13.70 -12.39
N THR A 55 34.76 12.90 -11.42
CA THR A 55 35.79 13.30 -10.44
C THR A 55 36.82 12.20 -10.26
N LEU A 56 38.10 12.49 -10.53
CA LEU A 56 39.19 11.50 -10.51
C LEU A 56 40.35 12.03 -9.67
N SER A 57 40.28 11.83 -8.37
CA SER A 57 41.45 11.97 -7.50
C SER A 57 42.34 10.72 -7.54
N GLN A 58 41.81 9.57 -7.96
CA GLN A 58 42.56 8.33 -8.24
C GLN A 58 41.96 7.55 -9.41
N GLN A 59 42.77 6.73 -10.08
CA GLN A 59 42.33 5.84 -11.16
C GLN A 59 41.42 4.73 -10.62
N PRO A 60 40.17 4.60 -11.14
CA PRO A 60 39.23 3.55 -10.73
C PRO A 60 39.69 2.16 -11.19
N VAL A 61 39.34 1.13 -10.41
CA VAL A 61 39.42 -0.27 -10.87
C VAL A 61 38.06 -0.68 -11.42
N VAL A 62 37.99 -0.84 -12.73
CA VAL A 62 36.79 -1.31 -13.44
C VAL A 62 36.93 -2.79 -13.78
N ARG A 63 35.89 -3.57 -13.51
CA ARG A 63 35.77 -4.98 -13.90
C ARG A 63 34.40 -5.24 -14.50
N THR A 64 34.34 -6.23 -15.37
CA THR A 64 33.10 -6.59 -16.06
C THR A 64 32.86 -8.10 -16.03
N LEU A 65 31.60 -8.51 -15.95
CA LEU A 65 31.21 -9.91 -15.98
C LEU A 65 29.94 -10.10 -16.82
N THR A 66 29.95 -11.08 -17.71
CA THR A 66 28.74 -11.59 -18.38
C THR A 66 28.46 -13.00 -17.91
N ASP A 67 27.23 -13.26 -17.45
CA ASP A 67 26.80 -14.59 -17.03
C ASP A 67 25.27 -14.70 -17.11
N VAL A 68 24.74 -15.87 -16.77
CA VAL A 68 23.31 -16.11 -16.62
C VAL A 68 22.93 -15.94 -15.15
N PHE A 69 22.05 -14.98 -14.87
CA PHE A 69 21.50 -14.74 -13.53
C PHE A 69 19.98 -14.79 -13.56
N ARG A 70 19.38 -15.14 -12.42
CA ARG A 70 17.98 -14.88 -12.14
C ARG A 70 17.87 -13.61 -11.29
N LEU A 71 16.90 -12.75 -11.58
CA LEU A 71 16.72 -11.49 -10.84
C LEU A 71 16.44 -11.71 -9.34
N ASP A 72 15.68 -12.75 -8.99
CA ASP A 72 15.34 -13.04 -7.60
C ASP A 72 16.56 -13.47 -6.74
N THR A 73 17.64 -13.94 -7.38
CA THR A 73 18.86 -14.40 -6.70
C THR A 73 20.11 -13.62 -7.05
N ILE A 74 20.00 -12.60 -7.91
CA ILE A 74 21.11 -11.89 -8.52
C ILE A 74 22.13 -11.35 -7.50
N HIS A 75 21.65 -10.81 -6.38
CA HIS A 75 22.51 -10.29 -5.31
C HIS A 75 23.32 -11.38 -4.60
N ARG A 76 22.73 -12.55 -4.35
CA ARG A 76 23.46 -13.67 -3.74
C ARG A 76 24.46 -14.24 -4.73
N ASP A 77 24.04 -14.40 -5.97
CA ASP A 77 24.80 -15.10 -6.98
C ASP A 77 26.03 -14.27 -7.41
N ILE A 78 25.92 -12.92 -7.49
CA ILE A 78 27.07 -12.06 -7.83
C ILE A 78 28.17 -12.11 -6.76
N LEU A 79 27.83 -12.27 -5.48
CA LEU A 79 28.81 -12.40 -4.40
C LEU A 79 29.69 -13.65 -4.57
N THR A 80 29.17 -14.71 -5.20
CA THR A 80 29.94 -15.93 -5.50
C THR A 80 30.96 -15.75 -6.63
N LYS A 81 30.85 -14.65 -7.38
CA LYS A 81 31.72 -14.32 -8.54
C LYS A 81 32.86 -13.37 -8.16
N LEU A 82 32.93 -12.97 -6.89
CA LEU A 82 33.98 -12.11 -6.36
C LEU A 82 35.24 -12.91 -6.01
N THR A 83 36.40 -12.31 -6.30
CA THR A 83 37.73 -12.85 -6.02
C THR A 83 38.59 -11.82 -5.31
N SER A 84 39.65 -12.27 -4.63
CA SER A 84 40.59 -11.34 -3.98
C SER A 84 41.48 -10.65 -5.02
N ASN A 85 41.58 -9.32 -4.94
CA ASN A 85 42.52 -8.54 -5.74
C ASN A 85 43.97 -8.74 -5.20
N PRO A 86 45.03 -8.59 -6.01
CA PRO A 86 46.41 -8.87 -5.62
C PRO A 86 46.86 -8.09 -4.35
N PRO A 87 47.86 -8.59 -3.61
CA PRO A 87 48.17 -8.17 -2.23
C PRO A 87 48.52 -6.69 -2.04
N LYS A 88 48.79 -5.93 -3.12
CA LYS A 88 49.03 -4.48 -3.06
C LYS A 88 47.73 -3.65 -2.95
N GLN A 89 46.55 -4.25 -3.13
CA GLN A 89 45.24 -3.56 -3.05
C GLN A 89 44.13 -4.51 -2.53
N PRO A 90 43.98 -4.69 -1.20
CA PRO A 90 43.11 -5.73 -0.64
C PRO A 90 41.62 -5.33 -0.68
N PHE A 91 40.95 -5.62 -1.79
CA PHE A 91 39.48 -5.58 -1.92
C PHE A 91 39.01 -6.68 -2.87
N PHE A 92 37.70 -6.96 -2.86
CA PHE A 92 37.10 -7.96 -3.74
C PHE A 92 36.82 -7.38 -5.13
N ILE A 93 37.15 -8.14 -6.16
CA ILE A 93 36.88 -7.79 -7.56
C ILE A 93 36.12 -8.91 -8.27
N LEU A 94 35.28 -8.58 -9.25
CA LEU A 94 34.72 -9.57 -10.18
C LEU A 94 35.87 -10.30 -10.88
N ALA A 95 35.78 -11.63 -10.95
CA ALA A 95 36.66 -12.41 -11.81
C ALA A 95 36.40 -11.99 -13.26
N ASP A 96 37.39 -11.40 -13.93
CA ASP A 96 37.28 -11.09 -15.36
C ASP A 96 36.98 -12.40 -16.11
N GLN A 97 35.79 -12.48 -16.70
CA GLN A 97 35.45 -13.53 -17.66
C GLN A 97 35.14 -12.85 -18.98
N THR A 98 35.84 -13.27 -20.03
CA THR A 98 35.43 -12.99 -21.41
C THR A 98 34.05 -13.60 -21.67
N LEU A 99 33.29 -12.97 -22.58
CA LEU A 99 32.03 -13.49 -23.12
C LEU A 99 32.21 -14.97 -23.45
N LYS A 100 31.62 -15.87 -22.63
CA LYS A 100 31.59 -17.30 -22.94
C LYS A 100 30.52 -17.55 -24.00
N ASP A 101 30.66 -18.66 -24.72
CA ASP A 101 29.67 -19.16 -25.68
C ASP A 101 28.29 -19.54 -25.06
N SER A 102 28.13 -19.39 -23.74
CA SER A 102 26.84 -19.50 -23.07
C SER A 102 26.02 -18.24 -23.30
N GLU A 103 24.77 -18.38 -23.73
CA GLU A 103 23.85 -17.27 -24.00
C GLU A 103 23.62 -16.41 -22.71
N PRO A 104 24.35 -15.30 -22.48
CA PRO A 104 24.27 -14.57 -21.23
C PRO A 104 23.03 -13.68 -21.24
N ASN A 105 22.46 -13.43 -20.06
CA ASN A 105 21.28 -12.57 -19.90
C ASN A 105 21.54 -11.37 -18.98
N THR A 106 22.75 -11.27 -18.41
CA THR A 106 23.14 -10.22 -17.47
C THR A 106 24.58 -9.77 -17.69
N PHE A 107 24.79 -8.46 -17.60
CA PHE A 107 26.09 -7.81 -17.73
C PHE A 107 26.31 -6.95 -16.49
N PHE A 108 27.39 -7.23 -15.78
CA PHE A 108 27.82 -6.49 -14.60
C PHE A 108 29.03 -5.62 -14.90
N ILE A 109 29.03 -4.43 -14.31
CA ILE A 109 30.17 -3.54 -14.20
C ILE A 109 30.41 -3.30 -12.71
N GLN A 110 31.60 -3.62 -12.24
CA GLN A 110 32.08 -3.18 -10.94
C GLN A 110 33.05 -2.01 -11.12
N ILE A 111 32.80 -0.90 -10.41
CA ILE A 111 33.70 0.23 -10.32
C ILE A 111 34.16 0.33 -8.86
N THR A 112 35.45 0.13 -8.63
CA THR A 112 36.04 0.26 -7.29
C THR A 112 36.96 1.46 -7.21
N LEU A 113 36.72 2.32 -6.22
CA LEU A 113 37.44 3.57 -6.00
C LEU A 113 37.93 3.64 -4.56
N ARG A 114 39.01 4.39 -4.32
CA ARG A 114 39.47 4.74 -2.98
C ARG A 114 39.11 6.19 -2.72
N GLN A 115 38.27 6.43 -1.72
CA GLN A 115 37.93 7.80 -1.33
C GLN A 115 39.18 8.46 -0.71
N PRO A 116 39.74 9.54 -1.29
CA PRO A 116 41.04 10.04 -0.87
C PRO A 116 41.01 10.78 0.47
N VAL A 117 39.93 11.50 0.78
CA VAL A 117 39.75 12.30 2.00
C VAL A 117 38.24 12.44 2.28
N VAL A 118 37.87 12.75 3.52
CA VAL A 118 36.48 12.91 4.01
C VAL A 118 35.68 13.99 3.23
N ASP A 119 36.35 14.93 2.54
CA ASP A 119 35.70 16.11 1.96
C ASP A 119 35.64 16.16 0.41
N GLU A 120 36.18 15.17 -0.31
CA GLU A 120 36.00 15.08 -1.77
C GLU A 120 34.89 14.08 -2.12
N ALA A 121 33.79 14.60 -2.67
CA ALA A 121 32.70 13.77 -3.18
C ALA A 121 33.07 13.18 -4.55
N PHE A 122 33.02 11.86 -4.66
CA PHE A 122 33.09 11.16 -5.93
C PHE A 122 31.72 11.21 -6.64
N SER A 123 31.72 11.51 -7.95
CA SER A 123 30.50 11.52 -8.77
C SER A 123 30.72 10.88 -10.14
N PHE A 124 29.65 10.31 -10.68
CA PHE A 124 29.61 9.69 -11.99
C PHE A 124 28.19 9.81 -12.56
N ASP A 125 28.10 9.82 -13.88
CA ASP A 125 26.84 9.86 -14.61
C ASP A 125 26.63 8.55 -15.35
N ILE A 126 25.42 7.99 -15.25
CA ILE A 126 24.97 6.87 -16.10
C ILE A 126 23.98 7.44 -17.10
N ILE A 127 24.36 7.41 -18.37
CA ILE A 127 23.64 8.07 -19.44
C ILE A 127 23.06 6.99 -20.34
N TYR A 128 21.73 6.91 -20.44
CA TYR A 128 21.04 6.10 -21.44
C TYR A 128 20.67 6.98 -22.65
N GLN A 129 20.96 6.50 -23.86
CA GLN A 129 20.66 7.21 -25.12
C GLN A 129 20.02 6.25 -26.11
N SER A 130 18.83 6.59 -26.60
CA SER A 130 18.21 5.90 -27.74
C SER A 130 18.66 6.57 -29.04
N GLU A 131 19.10 5.77 -30.03
CA GLU A 131 19.50 6.27 -31.35
C GLU A 131 18.34 6.99 -32.07
N SER A 132 17.09 6.63 -31.75
CA SER A 132 15.89 7.28 -32.31
C SER A 132 15.83 8.78 -32.01
N SER A 133 16.43 9.20 -30.88
CA SER A 133 16.46 10.59 -30.40
C SER A 133 17.76 11.33 -30.72
N ASP A 134 18.70 10.71 -31.44
CA ASP A 134 20.03 11.30 -31.69
C ASP A 134 19.96 12.60 -32.50
N ARG A 135 18.97 12.74 -33.38
CA ARG A 135 18.81 13.95 -34.22
C ARG A 135 18.31 15.17 -33.44
N GLU A 136 17.67 14.95 -32.28
CA GLU A 136 17.12 16.01 -31.42
C GLU A 136 18.06 16.35 -30.25
N ARG A 137 19.13 15.57 -30.06
CA ARG A 137 20.05 15.70 -28.92
C ARG A 137 21.21 16.63 -29.27
N GLU A 138 21.24 17.80 -28.65
CA GLU A 138 22.35 18.75 -28.82
C GLU A 138 23.64 18.31 -28.11
N GLN A 139 23.52 17.71 -26.91
CA GLN A 139 24.66 17.22 -26.11
C GLN A 139 24.25 16.12 -25.12
N ASP A 140 25.24 15.43 -24.54
CA ASP A 140 25.04 14.42 -23.50
C ASP A 140 24.55 15.08 -22.19
N LEU A 141 23.58 14.46 -21.52
CA LEU A 141 23.09 14.91 -20.21
C LEU A 141 24.06 14.46 -19.09
N THR A 142 25.18 15.16 -18.97
CA THR A 142 26.28 14.85 -18.05
C THR A 142 26.88 16.11 -17.43
N GLY A 143 27.59 15.97 -16.31
CA GLY A 143 28.38 17.01 -15.68
C GLY A 143 27.55 18.25 -15.35
N LEU A 144 28.04 19.43 -15.74
CA LEU A 144 27.36 20.70 -15.48
C LEU A 144 25.97 20.78 -16.13
N TYR A 145 25.82 20.24 -17.34
CA TYR A 145 24.54 20.30 -18.04
C TYR A 145 23.46 19.47 -17.32
N PHE A 146 23.81 18.28 -16.81
CA PHE A 146 22.92 17.50 -15.95
C PHE A 146 22.59 18.24 -14.65
N ASN A 147 23.58 18.86 -14.01
CA ASN A 147 23.38 19.59 -12.75
C ASN A 147 22.44 20.79 -12.91
N ASP A 148 22.61 21.58 -13.97
CA ASP A 148 21.74 22.73 -14.27
C ASP A 148 20.31 22.28 -14.54
N GLU A 149 20.14 21.20 -15.30
CA GLU A 149 18.84 20.61 -15.60
C GLU A 149 18.18 20.03 -14.34
N LEU A 150 18.95 19.38 -13.46
CA LEU A 150 18.48 18.89 -12.16
C LEU A 150 17.96 20.04 -11.28
N VAL A 151 18.72 21.14 -11.18
CA VAL A 151 18.29 22.34 -10.43
C VAL A 151 17.03 22.96 -11.03
N ARG A 152 16.93 23.00 -12.37
CA ARG A 152 15.74 23.48 -13.07
C ARG A 152 14.51 22.63 -12.74
N LEU A 153 14.64 21.31 -12.81
CA LEU A 153 13.56 20.35 -12.50
C LEU A 153 13.18 20.38 -11.00
N GLN A 154 14.13 20.53 -10.09
CA GLN A 154 13.87 20.72 -8.66
C GLN A 154 13.03 21.97 -8.40
N LYS A 155 13.38 23.11 -9.02
CA LYS A 155 12.58 24.34 -8.93
C LYS A 155 11.17 24.15 -9.47
N GLN A 156 11.01 23.44 -10.59
CA GLN A 156 9.69 23.14 -11.15
C GLN A 156 8.87 22.22 -10.24
N PHE A 157 9.50 21.22 -9.63
CA PHE A 157 8.87 20.38 -8.62
C PHE A 157 8.37 21.22 -7.45
N ASP A 158 9.21 22.09 -6.89
CA ASP A 158 8.85 22.94 -5.75
C ASP A 158 7.70 23.90 -6.06
N GLN A 159 7.72 24.52 -7.25
CA GLN A 159 6.65 25.40 -7.71
C GLN A 159 5.33 24.66 -7.88
N ARG A 160 5.35 23.48 -8.52
CA ARG A 160 4.16 22.63 -8.68
C ARG A 160 3.64 22.15 -7.32
N PHE A 161 4.54 21.73 -6.43
CA PHE A 161 4.21 21.28 -5.08
C PHE A 161 3.47 22.36 -4.29
N GLU A 162 4.00 23.59 -4.27
CA GLU A 162 3.33 24.70 -3.57
C GLU A 162 2.00 25.07 -4.25
N THR A 163 1.93 25.05 -5.58
CA THR A 163 0.69 25.34 -6.32
C THR A 163 -0.44 24.38 -5.93
N ILE A 164 -0.14 23.09 -5.79
CA ILE A 164 -1.12 22.05 -5.49
C ILE A 164 -1.47 22.02 -4.00
N PHE A 165 -0.46 21.98 -3.13
CA PHE A 165 -0.67 21.70 -1.70
C PHE A 165 -0.74 22.95 -0.82
N GLN A 166 -0.26 24.10 -1.29
CA GLN A 166 -0.36 25.42 -0.64
C GLN A 166 0.05 25.40 0.84
N LEU A 167 1.08 24.61 1.18
CA LEU A 167 1.48 24.40 2.57
C LEU A 167 2.10 25.66 3.17
N LYS A 168 2.84 26.42 2.36
CA LYS A 168 3.42 27.70 2.79
C LYS A 168 2.35 28.80 2.78
N THR A 169 1.65 28.96 1.66
CA THR A 169 0.77 30.11 1.41
C THR A 169 -0.57 30.05 2.13
N LYS A 170 -1.25 28.89 2.15
CA LYS A 170 -2.57 28.71 2.77
C LYS A 170 -2.48 28.16 4.19
N GLN A 171 -1.59 27.21 4.42
CA GLN A 171 -1.49 26.51 5.71
C GLN A 171 -0.44 27.10 6.67
N ASN A 172 0.34 28.10 6.21
CA ASN A 172 1.37 28.79 7.00
C ASN A 172 2.35 27.81 7.69
N MET A 173 2.76 26.76 6.99
CA MET A 173 3.71 25.77 7.49
C MET A 173 5.16 26.23 7.28
N ASP A 174 6.03 25.84 8.21
CA ASP A 174 7.48 26.05 8.11
C ASP A 174 8.16 25.09 7.14
N GLU A 175 9.41 25.38 6.79
CA GLU A 175 10.19 24.60 5.82
C GLU A 175 10.39 23.14 6.26
N THR A 176 10.48 22.89 7.57
CA THR A 176 10.61 21.53 8.12
C THR A 176 9.38 20.69 7.79
N LYS A 177 8.17 21.23 8.01
CA LYS A 177 6.92 20.56 7.64
C LYS A 177 6.79 20.40 6.13
N ILE A 178 7.15 21.42 5.36
CA ILE A 178 7.08 21.37 3.90
C ILE A 178 8.02 20.28 3.37
N ASN A 179 9.25 20.17 3.88
CA ASN A 179 10.19 19.13 3.50
C ASN A 179 9.71 17.74 3.87
N PHE A 180 9.13 17.57 5.06
CA PHE A 180 8.46 16.32 5.43
C PHE A 180 7.39 15.89 4.41
N ALA A 181 6.54 16.84 3.98
CA ALA A 181 5.50 16.57 3.00
C ALA A 181 6.06 16.27 1.60
N ARG A 182 7.07 17.02 1.14
CA ARG A 182 7.78 16.77 -0.13
C ARG A 182 8.39 15.37 -0.14
N SER A 183 9.18 15.02 0.88
CA SER A 183 9.80 13.70 0.98
C SER A 183 8.78 12.57 1.00
N THR A 184 7.64 12.78 1.68
CA THR A 184 6.56 11.78 1.75
C THR A 184 5.90 11.57 0.38
N LEU A 185 5.57 12.64 -0.36
CA LEU A 185 5.04 12.55 -1.72
C LEU A 185 6.06 11.90 -2.67
N SER A 186 7.31 12.36 -2.64
CA SER A 186 8.38 11.85 -3.51
C SER A 186 8.61 10.36 -3.29
N ASN A 187 8.51 9.87 -2.06
CA ASN A 187 8.68 8.43 -1.77
C ASN A 187 7.49 7.60 -2.25
N LEU A 188 6.25 8.11 -2.16
CA LEU A 188 5.06 7.46 -2.75
C LEU A 188 5.22 7.35 -4.27
N ILE A 189 5.50 8.46 -4.96
CA ILE A 189 5.68 8.47 -6.42
C ILE A 189 6.86 7.60 -6.84
N GLY A 190 7.97 7.66 -6.10
CA GLY A 190 9.14 6.80 -6.31
C GLY A 190 8.93 5.33 -5.92
N GLY A 191 7.78 4.97 -5.37
CA GLY A 191 7.36 3.59 -5.13
C GLY A 191 6.53 3.01 -6.29
N ILE A 192 6.08 3.82 -7.24
CA ILE A 192 5.33 3.34 -8.41
C ILE A 192 6.24 2.43 -9.23
N SER A 193 5.74 1.23 -9.51
CA SER A 193 6.49 0.13 -10.09
C SER A 193 5.68 -0.54 -11.20
N TYR A 194 6.38 -1.23 -12.10
CA TYR A 194 5.79 -2.05 -13.15
C TYR A 194 6.17 -3.51 -12.92
N PHE A 195 5.17 -4.38 -12.85
CA PHE A 195 5.33 -5.82 -12.63
C PHE A 195 4.80 -6.60 -13.83
N THR A 196 5.36 -7.78 -14.11
CA THR A 196 4.88 -8.69 -15.16
C THR A 196 4.95 -10.14 -14.68
N GLY A 197 4.06 -10.99 -15.18
CA GLY A 197 4.05 -12.43 -14.91
C GLY A 197 2.66 -12.99 -14.62
N GLN A 198 2.63 -14.07 -13.84
CA GLN A 198 1.41 -14.81 -13.50
C GLN A 198 1.26 -14.92 -11.98
N SER A 199 0.04 -14.69 -11.49
CA SER A 199 -0.38 -14.96 -10.11
C SER A 199 -0.86 -16.40 -9.94
N LEU A 200 -0.89 -16.90 -8.70
CA LEU A 200 -1.50 -18.18 -8.35
C LEU A 200 -2.90 -17.96 -7.76
N VAL A 201 -3.91 -18.63 -8.33
CA VAL A 201 -5.31 -18.45 -7.94
C VAL A 201 -5.97 -19.78 -7.62
N ALA A 202 -6.88 -19.80 -6.66
CA ALA A 202 -7.65 -20.99 -6.31
C ALA A 202 -9.12 -20.66 -6.09
N LYS A 203 -10.02 -21.50 -6.61
CA LYS A 203 -11.44 -21.45 -6.26
C LYS A 203 -11.68 -22.01 -4.85
N PRO A 204 -12.81 -21.68 -4.20
CA PRO A 204 -13.17 -22.28 -2.92
C PRO A 204 -13.11 -23.82 -2.97
N GLY A 205 -12.40 -24.44 -2.03
CA GLY A 205 -12.24 -25.90 -1.94
C GLY A 205 -11.22 -26.52 -2.91
N GLN A 206 -10.60 -25.73 -3.79
CA GLN A 206 -9.57 -26.21 -4.71
C GLN A 206 -8.24 -26.43 -4.00
N LYS A 207 -7.67 -27.64 -4.12
CA LYS A 207 -6.41 -28.02 -3.43
C LYS A 207 -5.15 -27.49 -4.12
N THR A 208 -5.15 -27.45 -5.45
CA THR A 208 -4.01 -27.04 -6.27
C THR A 208 -4.34 -25.74 -6.98
N PRO A 209 -3.55 -24.67 -6.81
CA PRO A 209 -3.83 -23.39 -7.46
C PRO A 209 -3.59 -23.49 -8.98
N ASP A 210 -4.37 -22.73 -9.72
CA ASP A 210 -4.18 -22.50 -11.15
C ASP A 210 -3.24 -21.30 -11.36
N GLN A 211 -2.51 -21.30 -12.49
CA GLN A 211 -1.84 -20.11 -12.97
C GLN A 211 -2.88 -19.15 -13.56
N TYR A 212 -2.88 -17.92 -13.08
CA TYR A 212 -3.63 -16.84 -13.70
C TYR A 212 -3.01 -16.47 -15.06
N PHE A 213 -3.74 -15.73 -15.89
CA PHE A 213 -3.21 -15.30 -17.19
C PHE A 213 -1.98 -14.40 -17.01
N THR A 214 -1.05 -14.47 -17.98
CA THR A 214 0.12 -13.59 -18.01
C THR A 214 -0.33 -12.16 -18.22
N THR A 215 0.13 -11.26 -17.37
CA THR A 215 -0.32 -9.87 -17.34
C THR A 215 0.74 -8.96 -16.74
N SER A 216 0.48 -7.66 -16.76
CA SER A 216 1.31 -6.65 -16.15
C SER A 216 0.51 -5.71 -15.24
N LEU A 217 1.21 -5.10 -14.29
CA LEU A 217 0.63 -4.16 -13.35
C LEU A 217 1.54 -2.95 -13.16
N TYR A 218 1.05 -1.77 -13.54
CA TYR A 218 1.61 -0.48 -13.16
C TYR A 218 0.88 0.02 -11.91
N THR A 219 1.57 0.15 -10.77
CA THR A 219 0.93 0.42 -9.47
C THR A 219 1.89 1.08 -8.49
N ALA A 220 1.35 1.86 -7.54
CA ALA A 220 2.09 2.18 -6.32
C ALA A 220 2.20 0.95 -5.41
N VAL A 221 3.13 1.00 -4.45
CA VAL A 221 3.37 -0.09 -3.49
C VAL A 221 3.33 0.46 -2.06
N PRO A 222 2.79 -0.28 -1.07
CA PRO A 222 2.69 0.23 0.30
C PRO A 222 4.05 0.52 0.94
N SER A 223 5.03 -0.34 0.68
CA SER A 223 6.42 -0.19 1.15
C SER A 223 7.40 -0.84 0.18
N ARG A 224 8.43 -0.10 -0.22
CA ARG A 224 9.49 -0.62 -1.09
C ARG A 224 10.32 -1.74 -0.44
N SER A 225 10.42 -1.75 0.89
CA SER A 225 11.23 -2.73 1.62
C SER A 225 10.49 -4.04 1.87
N PHE A 226 9.24 -3.95 2.35
CA PHE A 226 8.48 -5.11 2.82
C PHE A 226 7.39 -5.56 1.85
N PHE A 227 6.78 -4.61 1.13
CA PHE A 227 5.59 -4.84 0.31
C PHE A 227 5.75 -4.29 -1.12
N PRO A 228 6.81 -4.64 -1.88
CA PRO A 228 7.05 -4.08 -3.22
C PRO A 228 6.16 -4.77 -4.27
N ARG A 229 4.84 -4.66 -4.11
CA ARG A 229 3.82 -5.26 -4.97
C ARG A 229 2.47 -4.58 -4.79
N GLY A 230 1.53 -4.85 -5.69
CA GLY A 230 0.20 -4.25 -5.67
C GLY A 230 -0.70 -4.84 -4.59
N PHE A 231 -1.33 -3.97 -3.79
CA PHE A 231 -2.40 -4.33 -2.85
C PHE A 231 -3.66 -3.54 -3.19
N LEU A 232 -4.75 -4.24 -3.45
CA LEU A 232 -5.96 -3.71 -4.09
C LEU A 232 -6.57 -2.54 -3.30
N TRP A 233 -6.75 -2.73 -1.98
CA TRP A 233 -7.36 -1.67 -1.16
C TRP A 233 -6.40 -0.54 -0.80
N ASP A 234 -5.09 -0.79 -0.65
CA ASP A 234 -4.08 0.25 -0.44
C ASP A 234 -4.06 1.24 -1.60
N GLU A 235 -4.22 0.73 -2.83
CA GLU A 235 -4.06 1.51 -4.05
C GLU A 235 -5.09 2.63 -4.20
N GLY A 236 -6.32 2.44 -3.73
CA GLY A 236 -7.31 3.52 -3.68
C GLY A 236 -6.92 4.65 -2.72
N PHE A 237 -6.15 4.37 -1.66
CA PHE A 237 -5.60 5.40 -0.77
C PHE A 237 -4.35 6.05 -1.36
N HIS A 238 -3.48 5.29 -2.04
CA HIS A 238 -2.34 5.86 -2.78
C HIS A 238 -2.81 6.91 -3.79
N ASN A 239 -3.84 6.56 -4.56
CA ASN A 239 -4.30 7.41 -5.66
C ASN A 239 -5.04 8.66 -5.23
N LEU A 240 -5.50 8.77 -3.97
CA LEU A 240 -5.97 10.05 -3.45
C LEU A 240 -4.87 11.11 -3.52
N LEU A 241 -3.63 10.77 -3.15
CA LEU A 241 -2.52 11.71 -3.23
C LEU A 241 -1.95 11.81 -4.65
N ILE A 242 -1.79 10.68 -5.36
CA ILE A 242 -1.25 10.66 -6.72
C ILE A 242 -2.14 11.47 -7.67
N ALA A 243 -3.46 11.35 -7.59
CA ALA A 243 -4.37 12.07 -8.49
C ALA A 243 -4.30 13.59 -8.34
N ARG A 244 -4.00 14.10 -7.14
CA ARG A 244 -3.76 15.54 -6.91
C ARG A 244 -2.44 15.99 -7.51
N TRP A 245 -1.44 15.11 -7.52
CA TRP A 245 -0.17 15.38 -8.17
C TRP A 245 -0.29 15.29 -9.70
N ASN A 246 -0.74 14.15 -10.23
CA ASN A 246 -0.85 13.86 -11.66
C ASN A 246 -1.97 12.83 -11.93
N GLN A 247 -3.08 13.30 -12.51
CA GLN A 247 -4.24 12.45 -12.83
C GLN A 247 -3.95 11.36 -13.87
N ASN A 248 -3.04 11.59 -14.83
CA ASN A 248 -2.73 10.61 -15.87
C ASN A 248 -2.10 9.35 -15.27
N ILE A 249 -1.20 9.51 -14.30
CA ILE A 249 -0.60 8.39 -13.56
C ILE A 249 -1.70 7.57 -12.89
N THR A 250 -2.64 8.23 -12.21
CA THR A 250 -3.77 7.55 -11.57
C THR A 250 -4.63 6.79 -12.57
N ILE A 251 -4.92 7.36 -13.73
CA ILE A 251 -5.70 6.66 -14.76
C ILE A 251 -4.97 5.45 -15.31
N ASP A 252 -3.66 5.56 -15.56
CA ASP A 252 -2.86 4.42 -16.04
C ASP A 252 -2.82 3.29 -14.99
N ILE A 253 -2.67 3.63 -13.71
CA ILE A 253 -2.77 2.68 -12.60
C ILE A 253 -4.15 2.00 -12.59
N LEU A 254 -5.24 2.77 -12.59
CA LEU A 254 -6.60 2.23 -12.54
C LEU A 254 -6.88 1.30 -13.73
N LYS A 255 -6.43 1.65 -14.95
CA LYS A 255 -6.56 0.81 -16.13
C LYS A 255 -5.86 -0.54 -15.95
N HIS A 256 -4.60 -0.55 -15.51
CA HIS A 256 -3.85 -1.79 -15.27
C HIS A 256 -4.54 -2.66 -14.19
N TRP A 257 -5.05 -2.06 -13.12
CA TRP A 257 -5.81 -2.80 -12.11
C TRP A 257 -7.11 -3.41 -12.66
N PHE A 258 -7.82 -2.71 -13.54
CA PHE A 258 -9.02 -3.26 -14.18
C PHE A 258 -8.74 -4.22 -15.33
N ASP A 259 -7.50 -4.29 -15.83
CA ASP A 259 -7.04 -5.37 -16.72
C ASP A 259 -6.79 -6.68 -15.95
N MET A 260 -6.68 -6.63 -14.62
CA MET A 260 -6.62 -7.83 -13.77
C MET A 260 -7.97 -8.52 -13.56
N LEU A 261 -9.09 -7.93 -14.01
CA LEU A 261 -10.42 -8.49 -13.85
C LEU A 261 -10.57 -9.83 -14.59
N ASN A 262 -10.98 -10.88 -13.89
CA ASN A 262 -11.40 -12.11 -14.57
C ASN A 262 -12.78 -11.98 -15.20
N ASP A 263 -13.20 -13.04 -15.90
CA ASP A 263 -14.51 -13.15 -16.53
C ASP A 263 -15.69 -12.96 -15.56
N ASN A 264 -15.50 -13.27 -14.27
CA ASN A 264 -16.52 -13.12 -13.24
C ASN A 264 -16.54 -11.74 -12.58
N GLY A 265 -15.57 -10.87 -12.88
CA GLY A 265 -15.44 -9.53 -12.28
C GLY A 265 -14.65 -9.49 -10.98
N TRP A 266 -13.83 -10.50 -10.68
CA TRP A 266 -12.96 -10.53 -9.50
C TRP A 266 -11.55 -10.01 -9.82
N ILE A 267 -10.93 -9.36 -8.84
CA ILE A 267 -9.53 -8.92 -8.85
C ILE A 267 -8.85 -9.52 -7.61
N PRO A 268 -7.67 -10.15 -7.73
CA PRO A 268 -6.94 -10.61 -6.55
C PRO A 268 -6.54 -9.45 -5.63
N ARG A 269 -6.66 -9.64 -4.31
CA ARG A 269 -6.39 -8.58 -3.33
C ARG A 269 -4.90 -8.17 -3.26
N GLU A 270 -4.02 -9.12 -3.54
CA GLU A 270 -2.57 -8.97 -3.51
C GLU A 270 -2.02 -9.54 -4.82
N ILE A 271 -1.34 -8.70 -5.59
CA ILE A 271 -0.89 -9.03 -6.94
C ILE A 271 0.58 -9.43 -6.90
N ILE A 272 0.85 -10.71 -7.14
CA ILE A 272 2.19 -11.30 -7.04
C ILE A 272 2.55 -11.83 -8.43
N LEU A 273 3.26 -11.01 -9.21
CA LEU A 273 3.65 -11.32 -10.59
C LEU A 273 5.15 -11.55 -10.67
N GLY A 274 5.53 -12.73 -11.17
CA GLY A 274 6.94 -13.10 -11.35
C GLY A 274 7.63 -13.64 -10.09
N ASP A 275 8.84 -14.17 -10.29
CA ASP A 275 9.63 -14.82 -9.24
C ASP A 275 10.16 -13.82 -8.21
N GLU A 276 10.53 -12.61 -8.64
CA GLU A 276 11.01 -11.55 -7.75
C GLU A 276 9.96 -11.16 -6.71
N ALA A 277 8.70 -11.00 -7.13
CA ALA A 277 7.61 -10.71 -6.22
C ALA A 277 7.36 -11.91 -5.29
N ARG A 278 7.30 -13.14 -5.81
CA ARG A 278 7.06 -14.37 -5.03
C ARG A 278 8.13 -14.60 -3.96
N ALA A 279 9.40 -14.34 -4.25
CA ALA A 279 10.50 -14.53 -3.32
C ALA A 279 10.38 -13.66 -2.04
N ARG A 280 9.55 -12.62 -2.06
CA ARG A 280 9.28 -11.72 -0.93
C ARG A 280 7.96 -12.01 -0.21
N VAL A 281 7.27 -13.11 -0.52
CA VAL A 281 5.98 -13.48 0.07
C VAL A 281 6.05 -14.85 0.73
N PRO A 282 5.68 -14.99 2.01
CA PRO A 282 5.53 -16.31 2.63
C PRO A 282 4.54 -17.18 1.85
N SER A 283 4.83 -18.48 1.75
CA SER A 283 4.10 -19.42 0.88
C SER A 283 2.59 -19.46 1.12
N GLU A 284 2.15 -19.26 2.36
CA GLU A 284 0.76 -19.25 2.78
C GLU A 284 -0.05 -18.06 2.23
N PHE A 285 0.60 -16.98 1.80
CA PHE A 285 -0.05 -15.77 1.26
C PHE A 285 0.03 -15.67 -0.26
N VAL A 286 0.79 -16.54 -0.92
CA VAL A 286 0.97 -16.49 -2.39
C VAL A 286 -0.33 -16.77 -3.13
N ILE A 287 -1.10 -17.76 -2.67
CA ILE A 287 -2.33 -18.20 -3.33
C ILE A 287 -3.45 -17.19 -3.06
N GLN A 288 -4.06 -16.68 -4.13
CA GLN A 288 -5.21 -15.79 -4.07
C GLN A 288 -6.51 -16.56 -4.27
N HIS A 289 -7.51 -16.33 -3.42
CA HIS A 289 -8.78 -17.06 -3.48
C HIS A 289 -9.87 -16.25 -4.18
N THR A 290 -10.57 -16.84 -5.15
CA THR A 290 -11.51 -16.12 -6.01
C THR A 290 -12.82 -15.69 -5.34
N ASN A 291 -13.09 -16.15 -4.12
CA ASN A 291 -14.18 -15.68 -3.27
C ASN A 291 -13.74 -14.58 -2.28
N ASN A 292 -12.43 -14.36 -2.14
CA ASN A 292 -11.88 -13.36 -1.24
C ASN A 292 -11.92 -11.99 -1.91
N ALA A 293 -12.67 -11.08 -1.28
CA ALA A 293 -12.78 -9.69 -1.68
C ALA A 293 -11.71 -8.81 -0.99
N ASN A 294 -11.76 -7.50 -1.26
CA ASN A 294 -11.05 -6.47 -0.51
C ASN A 294 -11.91 -5.18 -0.44
N PRO A 295 -11.67 -4.20 0.44
CA PRO A 295 -12.37 -2.93 0.35
C PRO A 295 -12.22 -2.27 -1.03
N PRO A 296 -13.32 -1.83 -1.68
CA PRO A 296 -13.25 -1.32 -3.04
C PRO A 296 -12.84 0.17 -3.06
N THR A 297 -11.65 0.47 -2.53
CA THR A 297 -11.18 1.85 -2.26
C THR A 297 -10.94 2.69 -3.52
N PHE A 298 -10.87 2.09 -4.71
CA PHE A 298 -10.85 2.84 -5.98
C PHE A 298 -12.02 3.81 -6.11
N PHE A 299 -13.17 3.48 -5.52
CA PHE A 299 -14.30 4.39 -5.47
C PHE A 299 -13.97 5.72 -4.75
N LEU A 300 -13.08 5.74 -3.76
CA LEU A 300 -12.64 6.99 -3.13
C LEU A 300 -11.92 7.92 -4.12
N THR A 301 -10.98 7.36 -4.88
CA THR A 301 -10.23 8.10 -5.90
C THR A 301 -11.13 8.53 -7.05
N ILE A 302 -12.04 7.65 -7.49
CA ILE A 302 -12.98 7.95 -8.58
C ILE A 302 -13.97 9.05 -8.17
N ASP A 303 -14.46 9.06 -6.93
CA ASP A 303 -15.33 10.14 -6.43
C ASP A 303 -14.59 11.49 -6.39
N TYR A 304 -13.30 11.50 -6.02
CA TYR A 304 -12.45 12.69 -6.15
C TYR A 304 -12.34 13.14 -7.62
N LEU A 305 -11.97 12.24 -8.53
CA LEU A 305 -11.82 12.55 -9.95
C LEU A 305 -13.13 13.06 -10.58
N LEU A 306 -14.28 12.51 -10.20
CA LEU A 306 -15.60 12.97 -10.65
C LEU A 306 -15.92 14.40 -10.22
N LYS A 307 -15.51 14.79 -9.00
CA LYS A 307 -15.69 16.16 -8.51
C LYS A 307 -14.79 17.13 -9.27
N THR A 308 -13.63 16.67 -9.72
CA THR A 308 -12.75 17.43 -10.62
C THR A 308 -13.23 17.32 -12.06
N ASN A 309 -14.03 18.30 -12.54
CA ASN A 309 -14.59 18.30 -13.92
C ASN A 309 -13.56 18.02 -15.04
N GLN A 310 -12.27 18.25 -14.77
CA GLN A 310 -11.16 17.97 -15.67
C GLN A 310 -11.02 16.48 -16.03
N ALA A 311 -11.43 15.55 -15.16
CA ALA A 311 -11.26 14.11 -15.40
C ALA A 311 -12.49 13.44 -16.03
N ASN A 312 -13.57 14.17 -16.33
CA ASN A 312 -14.79 13.56 -16.87
C ASN A 312 -14.57 12.83 -18.21
N HIS A 313 -13.67 13.35 -19.05
CA HIS A 313 -13.29 12.72 -20.32
C HIS A 313 -12.57 11.36 -20.14
N LEU A 314 -12.06 11.07 -18.94
CA LEU A 314 -11.38 9.81 -18.61
C LEU A 314 -12.38 8.67 -18.34
N PHE A 315 -13.63 9.00 -17.97
CA PHE A 315 -14.68 8.04 -17.66
C PHE A 315 -15.46 7.59 -18.90
N THR A 316 -14.77 6.88 -19.78
CA THR A 316 -15.38 6.27 -20.96
C THR A 316 -16.35 5.15 -20.57
N LEU A 317 -17.32 4.85 -21.43
CA LEU A 317 -18.25 3.74 -21.22
C LEU A 317 -17.54 2.39 -20.97
N PRO A 318 -16.48 2.00 -21.72
CA PRO A 318 -15.73 0.77 -21.44
C PRO A 318 -15.08 0.74 -20.04
N PHE A 319 -14.54 1.87 -19.56
CA PHE A 319 -14.00 1.97 -18.21
C PHE A 319 -15.10 1.76 -17.16
N ILE A 320 -16.23 2.45 -17.31
CA ILE A 320 -17.38 2.34 -16.40
C ILE A 320 -17.94 0.92 -16.41
N GLN A 321 -18.00 0.23 -17.56
CA GLN A 321 -18.46 -1.16 -17.64
C GLN A 321 -17.52 -2.15 -16.94
N ARG A 322 -16.20 -1.94 -16.97
CA ARG A 322 -15.24 -2.75 -16.20
C ARG A 322 -15.41 -2.54 -14.69
N LEU A 323 -15.56 -1.28 -14.27
CA LEU A 323 -15.86 -0.93 -12.89
C LEU A 323 -17.20 -1.52 -12.42
N GLU A 324 -18.24 -1.44 -13.26
CA GLU A 324 -19.55 -2.05 -13.04
C GLU A 324 -19.42 -3.56 -12.86
N LYS A 325 -18.64 -4.24 -13.71
CA LYS A 325 -18.42 -5.70 -13.61
C LYS A 325 -17.80 -6.08 -12.25
N TRP A 326 -16.84 -5.30 -11.77
CA TRP A 326 -16.23 -5.48 -10.45
C TRP A 326 -17.23 -5.22 -9.32
N TYR A 327 -17.97 -4.11 -9.36
CA TYR A 327 -19.01 -3.80 -8.39
C TYR A 327 -20.12 -4.88 -8.34
N GLN A 328 -20.54 -5.39 -9.49
CA GLN A 328 -21.55 -6.44 -9.57
C GLN A 328 -21.02 -7.77 -9.02
N TRP A 329 -19.70 -8.03 -9.10
CA TRP A 329 -19.10 -9.18 -8.44
C TRP A 329 -19.28 -9.12 -6.90
N TYR A 330 -19.14 -7.95 -6.26
CA TYR A 330 -19.45 -7.80 -4.83
C TYR A 330 -20.91 -8.12 -4.52
N ASN A 331 -21.84 -7.54 -5.29
CA ASN A 331 -23.28 -7.75 -5.09
C ASN A 331 -23.71 -9.22 -5.29
N ARG A 332 -23.00 -9.98 -6.11
CA ARG A 332 -23.25 -11.42 -6.28
C ARG A 332 -22.60 -12.28 -5.19
N THR A 333 -21.36 -11.96 -4.82
CA THR A 333 -20.52 -12.91 -4.05
C THR A 333 -20.42 -12.59 -2.56
N GLN A 334 -20.59 -11.32 -2.18
CA GLN A 334 -20.42 -10.86 -0.81
C GLN A 334 -21.76 -10.48 -0.14
N VAL A 335 -22.89 -10.82 -0.76
CA VAL A 335 -24.23 -10.61 -0.18
C VAL A 335 -24.36 -11.32 1.17
N GLY A 336 -25.03 -10.69 2.13
CA GLY A 336 -25.31 -11.24 3.45
C GLY A 336 -26.57 -12.12 3.45
N PRO A 337 -26.94 -12.66 4.63
CA PRO A 337 -28.06 -13.59 4.77
C PRO A 337 -29.44 -12.92 4.60
N THR A 338 -29.54 -11.61 4.77
CA THR A 338 -30.79 -10.84 4.65
C THR A 338 -30.65 -9.72 3.61
N PRO A 339 -31.74 -9.23 3.01
CA PRO A 339 -31.68 -8.12 2.05
C PRO A 339 -30.88 -6.91 2.57
N PHE A 340 -30.11 -6.28 1.67
CA PHE A 340 -29.30 -5.08 1.96
C PHE A 340 -28.17 -5.26 2.98
N THR A 341 -27.81 -6.51 3.28
CA THR A 341 -26.66 -6.84 4.13
C THR A 341 -25.54 -7.46 3.30
N PHE A 342 -24.33 -7.37 3.82
CA PHE A 342 -23.13 -7.92 3.19
C PHE A 342 -22.29 -8.67 4.22
N ARG A 343 -21.47 -9.60 3.75
CA ARG A 343 -20.57 -10.40 4.59
C ARG A 343 -19.30 -10.75 3.82
N TRP A 344 -18.17 -10.37 4.40
CA TRP A 344 -16.84 -10.79 3.98
C TRP A 344 -16.71 -12.32 3.98
N ARG A 345 -16.25 -12.89 2.86
CA ARG A 345 -15.88 -14.31 2.79
C ARG A 345 -14.44 -14.54 3.27
N GLY A 346 -14.09 -15.80 3.53
CA GLY A 346 -12.71 -16.21 3.85
C GLY A 346 -12.34 -16.25 5.34
N ARG A 347 -13.29 -16.03 6.26
CA ARG A 347 -13.05 -16.26 7.71
C ARG A 347 -12.95 -17.75 8.02
N ASN A 348 -12.06 -18.12 8.95
CA ASN A 348 -11.85 -19.52 9.34
C ASN A 348 -12.68 -19.90 10.58
N ALA A 349 -13.82 -20.56 10.38
CA ALA A 349 -14.71 -20.97 11.47
C ALA A 349 -14.14 -22.13 12.34
N SER A 350 -13.20 -22.92 11.84
CA SER A 350 -12.64 -24.09 12.53
C SER A 350 -11.32 -23.81 13.25
N SER A 351 -10.85 -22.56 13.21
CA SER A 351 -9.61 -22.17 13.87
C SER A 351 -9.70 -22.31 15.39
N ILE A 352 -8.85 -23.15 15.96
CA ILE A 352 -8.66 -23.29 17.41
C ILE A 352 -7.43 -22.54 17.92
N TYR A 353 -6.63 -21.96 17.04
CA TYR A 353 -5.38 -21.27 17.41
C TYR A 353 -5.55 -19.75 17.51
N GLU A 354 -6.60 -19.23 16.92
CA GLU A 354 -6.92 -17.79 16.91
C GLU A 354 -7.90 -17.45 18.02
N LEU A 355 -7.58 -16.44 18.85
CA LEU A 355 -8.47 -15.89 19.86
C LEU A 355 -9.79 -15.38 19.27
N ASN A 356 -9.68 -14.73 18.10
CA ASN A 356 -10.81 -14.35 17.24
C ASN A 356 -10.42 -14.62 15.78
N PRO A 357 -11.22 -15.38 15.00
CA PRO A 357 -10.87 -15.69 13.61
C PRO A 357 -10.69 -14.43 12.75
N LYS A 358 -9.57 -14.36 12.01
CA LYS A 358 -9.23 -13.18 11.19
C LYS A 358 -10.23 -12.95 10.06
N THR A 359 -10.28 -11.71 9.57
CA THR A 359 -11.03 -11.29 8.38
C THR A 359 -10.12 -10.55 7.40
N LEU A 360 -9.11 -11.25 6.86
CA LEU A 360 -8.09 -10.69 5.95
C LEU A 360 -8.71 -9.96 4.75
N THR A 361 -9.86 -10.43 4.26
CA THR A 361 -10.58 -9.84 3.14
C THR A 361 -11.10 -8.44 3.42
N SER A 362 -11.24 -8.03 4.69
CA SER A 362 -11.67 -6.68 5.03
C SER A 362 -10.55 -5.64 5.02
N GLY A 363 -9.28 -6.06 4.94
CA GLY A 363 -8.12 -5.18 5.16
C GLY A 363 -7.85 -4.85 6.64
N LEU A 364 -8.78 -5.19 7.54
CA LEU A 364 -8.64 -5.06 8.99
C LEU A 364 -8.47 -6.45 9.64
N ASP A 365 -7.33 -7.08 9.35
CA ASP A 365 -7.05 -8.51 9.54
C ASP A 365 -7.56 -9.13 10.86
N ASP A 366 -7.12 -8.59 12.00
CA ASP A 366 -7.45 -9.08 13.34
C ASP A 366 -8.46 -8.18 14.08
N TYR A 367 -9.11 -7.24 13.38
CA TYR A 367 -10.19 -6.46 13.99
C TYR A 367 -11.27 -7.41 14.49
N PRO A 368 -11.64 -7.35 15.78
CA PRO A 368 -12.58 -8.29 16.35
C PRO A 368 -13.95 -8.28 15.68
N ARG A 369 -14.38 -9.46 15.22
CA ARG A 369 -15.74 -9.72 14.71
C ARG A 369 -16.41 -10.82 15.52
N ALA A 370 -17.55 -11.34 15.06
CA ALA A 370 -18.24 -12.45 15.72
C ALA A 370 -17.26 -13.60 16.02
N SER A 371 -17.32 -14.15 17.24
CA SER A 371 -16.31 -15.09 17.74
C SER A 371 -16.46 -16.48 17.13
N HIS A 372 -17.65 -16.80 16.63
CA HIS A 372 -17.97 -18.03 15.91
C HIS A 372 -18.45 -17.64 14.51
N PRO A 373 -17.57 -17.61 13.50
CA PRO A 373 -17.94 -17.25 12.15
C PRO A 373 -19.04 -18.16 11.61
N THR A 374 -20.06 -17.57 10.98
CA THR A 374 -21.18 -18.31 10.37
C THR A 374 -21.66 -17.58 9.11
N ASP A 375 -22.50 -18.23 8.31
CA ASP A 375 -23.09 -17.58 7.14
C ASP A 375 -24.12 -16.50 7.50
N SER A 376 -24.52 -16.42 8.78
CA SER A 376 -25.49 -15.44 9.29
C SER A 376 -24.86 -14.10 9.69
N GLU A 377 -23.55 -13.92 9.54
CA GLU A 377 -22.88 -12.66 9.89
C GLU A 377 -23.32 -11.50 8.99
N ARG A 378 -23.35 -10.29 9.57
CA ARG A 378 -23.55 -9.02 8.84
C ARG A 378 -22.38 -8.09 9.14
N HIS A 379 -21.65 -7.68 8.11
CA HIS A 379 -20.47 -6.83 8.24
C HIS A 379 -20.78 -5.38 7.82
N LEU A 380 -20.70 -4.48 8.80
CA LEU A 380 -21.08 -3.07 8.69
C LEU A 380 -20.20 -2.32 7.68
N ASP A 381 -18.89 -2.50 7.78
CA ASP A 381 -17.90 -1.85 6.93
C ASP A 381 -18.13 -2.16 5.46
N LEU A 382 -18.40 -3.43 5.11
CA LEU A 382 -18.69 -3.81 3.74
C LEU A 382 -20.00 -3.20 3.23
N ARG A 383 -21.05 -3.12 4.05
CA ARG A 383 -22.30 -2.43 3.68
C ARG A 383 -22.04 -0.95 3.36
N CYS A 384 -21.23 -0.27 4.17
CA CYS A 384 -20.85 1.12 3.95
C CYS A 384 -20.03 1.30 2.66
N TRP A 385 -19.07 0.41 2.38
CA TRP A 385 -18.35 0.41 1.11
C TRP A 385 -19.27 0.27 -0.10
N MET A 386 -20.23 -0.65 -0.03
CA MET A 386 -21.18 -0.84 -1.11
C MET A 386 -22.13 0.34 -1.28
N THR A 387 -22.52 1.00 -0.18
CA THR A 387 -23.30 2.26 -0.23
C THR A 387 -22.55 3.34 -1.02
N LEU A 388 -21.27 3.55 -0.70
CA LEU A 388 -20.40 4.50 -1.40
C LEU A 388 -20.26 4.13 -2.89
N ALA A 389 -19.95 2.86 -3.18
CA ALA A 389 -19.77 2.36 -4.54
C ALA A 389 -21.02 2.52 -5.41
N SER A 390 -22.21 2.19 -4.87
CA SER A 390 -23.49 2.36 -5.58
C SER A 390 -23.74 3.81 -5.97
N SER A 391 -23.46 4.75 -5.06
CA SER A 391 -23.61 6.19 -5.33
C SER A 391 -22.71 6.64 -6.48
N ILE A 392 -21.44 6.23 -6.45
CA ILE A 392 -20.44 6.67 -7.44
C ILE A 392 -20.71 6.06 -8.81
N ILE A 393 -21.11 4.79 -8.90
CA ILE A 393 -21.53 4.21 -10.18
C ILE A 393 -22.73 4.94 -10.75
N GLY A 394 -23.72 5.29 -9.92
CA GLY A 394 -24.85 6.10 -10.37
C GLY A 394 -24.42 7.45 -10.94
N LYS A 395 -23.50 8.16 -10.28
CA LYS A 395 -22.92 9.41 -10.78
C LYS A 395 -22.15 9.23 -12.10
N LEU A 396 -21.38 8.14 -12.24
CA LEU A 396 -20.66 7.82 -13.48
C LEU A 396 -21.59 7.56 -14.67
N TYR A 397 -22.72 6.88 -14.44
CA TYR A 397 -23.70 6.72 -15.51
C TYR A 397 -24.44 8.03 -15.82
N SER A 398 -24.62 8.88 -14.81
CA SER A 398 -25.25 10.20 -14.98
C SER A 398 -24.45 11.10 -15.92
N ILE A 399 -23.11 11.11 -15.82
CA ILE A 399 -22.28 11.92 -16.74
C ILE A 399 -22.37 11.45 -18.20
N LEU A 400 -22.77 10.19 -18.42
CA LEU A 400 -22.99 9.62 -19.76
C LEU A 400 -24.46 9.70 -20.21
N ASN A 401 -25.35 10.32 -19.42
CA ASN A 401 -26.81 10.33 -19.66
C ASN A 401 -27.38 8.91 -19.90
N ASN A 402 -26.87 7.92 -19.17
CA ASN A 402 -27.23 6.52 -19.38
C ASN A 402 -28.46 6.12 -18.54
N GLU A 403 -29.32 5.26 -19.08
CA GLU A 403 -30.55 4.79 -18.41
C GLU A 403 -30.29 4.07 -17.07
N LYS A 404 -29.12 3.45 -16.91
CA LYS A 404 -28.71 2.77 -15.67
C LYS A 404 -28.53 3.71 -14.47
N THR A 405 -28.44 5.03 -14.70
CA THR A 405 -28.28 6.05 -13.66
C THR A 405 -29.31 5.89 -12.53
N ASN A 406 -30.59 5.81 -12.89
CA ASN A 406 -31.68 5.75 -11.92
C ASN A 406 -31.64 4.48 -11.09
N GLN A 407 -31.30 3.34 -11.70
CA GLN A 407 -31.18 2.06 -11.00
C GLN A 407 -30.12 2.12 -9.90
N TYR A 408 -28.93 2.61 -10.20
CA TYR A 408 -27.82 2.64 -9.25
C TYR A 408 -28.03 3.69 -8.15
N LEU A 409 -28.58 4.86 -8.49
CA LEU A 409 -28.88 5.90 -7.51
C LEU A 409 -30.03 5.47 -6.57
N ALA A 410 -31.05 4.78 -7.07
CA ALA A 410 -32.12 4.23 -6.23
C ALA A 410 -31.58 3.17 -5.26
N TYR A 411 -30.70 2.28 -5.71
CA TYR A 411 -30.06 1.31 -4.83
C TYR A 411 -29.15 1.97 -3.79
N ALA A 412 -28.39 3.01 -4.18
CA ALA A 412 -27.59 3.80 -3.25
C ALA A 412 -28.46 4.46 -2.17
N GLN A 413 -29.63 5.01 -2.53
CA GLN A 413 -30.60 5.58 -1.59
C GLN A 413 -31.16 4.54 -0.60
N LEU A 414 -31.43 3.32 -1.05
CA LEU A 414 -31.85 2.23 -0.17
C LEU A 414 -30.74 1.87 0.83
N LEU A 415 -29.49 1.76 0.36
CA LEU A 415 -28.36 1.46 1.25
C LEU A 415 -28.02 2.62 2.21
N SER A 416 -28.23 3.87 1.80
CA SER A 416 -27.99 5.04 2.64
C SER A 416 -29.16 5.42 3.57
N ASN A 417 -30.30 4.73 3.46
CA ASN A 417 -31.43 4.92 4.37
C ASN A 417 -31.00 4.63 5.82
N ASN A 418 -31.10 5.63 6.69
CA ASN A 418 -30.61 5.54 8.07
C ASN A 418 -31.48 4.61 8.92
N ASP A 419 -32.80 4.56 8.72
CA ASP A 419 -33.69 3.66 9.46
C ASP A 419 -33.35 2.18 9.17
N LEU A 420 -33.08 1.86 7.90
CA LEU A 420 -32.66 0.51 7.50
C LEU A 420 -31.25 0.19 8.00
N LEU A 421 -30.33 1.16 7.95
CA LEU A 421 -28.99 0.98 8.53
C LEU A 421 -29.08 0.71 10.03
N ASP A 422 -29.92 1.46 10.74
CA ASP A 422 -30.15 1.31 12.18
C ASP A 422 -30.75 -0.06 12.50
N GLN A 423 -31.80 -0.46 11.78
CA GLN A 423 -32.42 -1.77 11.94
C GLN A 423 -31.43 -2.93 11.81
N LEU A 424 -30.45 -2.82 10.91
CA LEU A 424 -29.53 -3.91 10.59
C LEU A 424 -28.25 -3.89 11.43
N HIS A 425 -27.81 -2.72 11.88
CA HIS A 425 -26.46 -2.53 12.42
C HIS A 425 -26.39 -1.65 13.68
N TRP A 426 -27.43 -0.94 14.09
CA TRP A 426 -27.40 -0.19 15.34
C TRP A 426 -27.79 -1.09 16.51
N SER A 427 -26.96 -1.09 17.55
CA SER A 427 -27.26 -1.72 18.83
C SER A 427 -27.72 -0.66 19.81
N ASP A 428 -28.99 -0.74 20.25
CA ASP A 428 -29.49 0.13 21.32
C ASP A 428 -28.84 -0.20 22.68
N GLU A 429 -28.50 -1.47 22.92
CA GLU A 429 -27.81 -1.92 24.14
C GLU A 429 -26.41 -1.29 24.28
N TYR A 430 -25.68 -1.18 23.17
CA TYR A 430 -24.30 -0.68 23.16
C TYR A 430 -24.17 0.76 22.67
N GLU A 431 -25.27 1.36 22.21
CA GLU A 431 -25.34 2.69 21.59
C GLU A 431 -24.26 2.91 20.51
N MET A 432 -24.11 1.93 19.61
CA MET A 432 -23.13 1.97 18.53
C MET A 432 -23.57 1.17 17.31
N TYR A 433 -22.99 1.50 16.15
CA TYR A 433 -23.04 0.62 15.00
C TYR A 433 -22.05 -0.55 15.15
N ALA A 434 -22.51 -1.75 14.82
CA ALA A 434 -21.79 -2.99 15.03
C ALA A 434 -22.00 -4.01 13.90
N ASP A 435 -21.05 -4.94 13.81
CA ASP A 435 -21.29 -6.22 13.14
C ASP A 435 -22.29 -7.05 13.95
N TYR A 436 -22.92 -8.02 13.29
CA TYR A 436 -23.84 -8.97 13.91
C TYR A 436 -23.44 -10.41 13.59
N GLY A 437 -23.52 -11.32 14.55
CA GLY A 437 -23.24 -12.74 14.34
C GLY A 437 -23.27 -13.57 15.62
N LEU A 438 -22.86 -14.85 15.52
CA LEU A 438 -22.78 -15.76 16.66
C LEU A 438 -21.53 -15.42 17.50
N HIS A 439 -21.73 -14.88 18.70
CA HIS A 439 -20.65 -14.21 19.42
C HIS A 439 -20.70 -14.45 20.93
N THR A 440 -19.51 -14.40 21.55
CA THR A 440 -19.28 -14.26 22.98
C THR A 440 -17.97 -13.52 23.20
N ASP A 441 -17.90 -12.72 24.26
CA ASP A 441 -16.66 -12.09 24.75
C ASP A 441 -15.84 -13.05 25.64
N TYR A 442 -16.43 -14.17 26.06
CA TYR A 442 -15.82 -15.13 26.99
C TYR A 442 -14.92 -16.12 26.26
N VAL A 443 -13.85 -15.58 25.65
CA VAL A 443 -12.81 -16.35 24.95
C VAL A 443 -11.44 -16.03 25.53
N GLN A 444 -10.57 -17.03 25.61
CA GLN A 444 -9.17 -16.84 26.03
C GLN A 444 -8.22 -17.77 25.30
N LEU A 445 -6.95 -17.39 25.27
CA LEU A 445 -5.87 -18.27 24.82
C LEU A 445 -5.30 -19.02 26.03
N GLU A 446 -5.26 -20.34 25.95
CA GLU A 446 -4.77 -21.23 27.00
C GLU A 446 -3.63 -22.11 26.48
N ARG A 447 -2.57 -22.25 27.26
CA ARG A 447 -1.43 -23.13 26.94
C ARG A 447 -1.74 -24.54 27.41
N VAL A 448 -1.88 -25.48 26.49
CA VAL A 448 -2.20 -26.88 26.79
C VAL A 448 -1.06 -27.83 26.37
N PRO A 449 -0.91 -29.00 27.03
CA PRO A 449 0.11 -29.98 26.69
C PRO A 449 -0.18 -30.70 25.37
N ILE A 450 0.85 -30.92 24.56
CA ILE A 450 0.77 -31.76 23.36
C ILE A 450 0.93 -33.24 23.80
N PRO A 451 0.07 -34.17 23.33
CA PRO A 451 0.23 -35.59 23.61
C PRO A 451 1.62 -36.10 23.19
N LYS A 452 2.30 -36.82 24.09
CA LYS A 452 3.63 -37.37 23.80
C LYS A 452 3.54 -38.35 22.63
N LYS A 453 4.39 -38.18 21.61
CA LYS A 453 4.46 -39.10 20.46
C LYS A 453 5.18 -40.41 20.79
N SER A 454 5.97 -40.42 21.86
CA SER A 454 6.70 -41.60 22.35
C SER A 454 6.89 -41.51 23.88
N PRO A 455 6.87 -42.65 24.60
CA PRO A 455 7.23 -42.70 26.03
C PRO A 455 8.63 -42.15 26.33
N SER A 456 9.55 -42.16 25.35
CA SER A 456 10.93 -41.67 25.49
C SER A 456 11.10 -40.15 25.41
N GLN A 457 10.03 -39.38 25.13
CA GLN A 457 10.09 -37.91 25.14
C GLN A 457 10.25 -37.37 26.56
N GLN A 458 11.47 -36.90 26.88
CA GLN A 458 11.84 -36.32 28.19
C GLN A 458 11.09 -35.02 28.50
N TYR A 459 10.82 -34.17 27.49
CA TYR A 459 10.16 -32.88 27.65
C TYR A 459 8.73 -32.89 27.10
N GLN A 460 7.79 -32.34 27.87
CA GLN A 460 6.41 -32.16 27.42
C GLN A 460 6.29 -30.87 26.61
N GLN A 461 5.99 -31.00 25.32
CA GLN A 461 5.71 -29.86 24.46
C GLN A 461 4.33 -29.29 24.80
N THR A 462 4.15 -27.98 24.58
CA THR A 462 2.86 -27.28 24.76
C THR A 462 2.54 -26.48 23.52
N HIS A 463 1.26 -26.18 23.32
CA HIS A 463 0.79 -25.21 22.34
C HIS A 463 -0.31 -24.34 22.93
N ILE A 464 -0.57 -23.18 22.32
CA ILE A 464 -1.65 -22.27 22.74
C ILE A 464 -2.89 -22.54 21.88
N ILE A 465 -4.04 -22.76 22.51
CA ILE A 465 -5.34 -22.89 21.86
C ILE A 465 -6.37 -21.93 22.46
N ARG A 466 -7.37 -21.56 21.66
CA ARG A 466 -8.54 -20.82 22.09
C ARG A 466 -9.47 -21.71 22.91
N GLN A 467 -9.98 -21.17 24.02
CA GLN A 467 -11.02 -21.76 24.84
C GLN A 467 -12.19 -20.78 24.98
N VAL A 468 -13.42 -21.32 24.94
CA VAL A 468 -14.64 -20.57 25.28
C VAL A 468 -14.91 -20.83 26.76
N THR A 469 -14.86 -19.80 27.59
CA THR A 469 -14.97 -19.94 29.05
C THR A 469 -16.40 -19.89 29.56
N LYS A 470 -17.36 -19.53 28.70
CA LYS A 470 -18.79 -19.49 29.02
C LYS A 470 -19.64 -19.80 27.80
N ASP A 471 -19.78 -21.09 27.48
CA ASP A 471 -20.56 -21.55 26.31
C ASP A 471 -22.02 -21.08 26.32
N SER A 472 -22.63 -20.91 27.50
CA SER A 472 -24.00 -20.42 27.63
C SER A 472 -24.21 -18.96 27.17
N ASP A 473 -23.13 -18.18 26.98
CA ASP A 473 -23.20 -16.82 26.44
C ASP A 473 -23.14 -16.77 24.91
N VAL A 474 -22.84 -17.89 24.25
CA VAL A 474 -22.73 -17.97 22.79
C VAL A 474 -24.12 -17.86 22.17
N ASN A 475 -24.43 -16.71 21.59
CA ASN A 475 -25.71 -16.45 20.92
C ASN A 475 -25.55 -15.44 19.78
N PHE A 476 -26.59 -15.30 18.96
CA PHE A 476 -26.62 -14.29 17.91
C PHE A 476 -26.88 -12.91 18.51
N LYS A 477 -25.91 -12.01 18.41
CA LYS A 477 -25.98 -10.65 18.96
C LYS A 477 -25.10 -9.68 18.16
N TYR A 478 -25.26 -8.40 18.45
CA TYR A 478 -24.30 -7.38 18.00
C TYR A 478 -22.94 -7.60 18.67
N VAL A 479 -21.87 -7.38 17.92
CA VAL A 479 -20.50 -7.61 18.37
C VAL A 479 -19.99 -6.36 19.10
N LYS A 480 -19.65 -6.49 20.39
CA LYS A 480 -19.37 -5.36 21.29
C LYS A 480 -17.92 -4.84 21.19
N HIS A 481 -17.48 -4.50 19.98
CA HIS A 481 -16.13 -4.01 19.73
C HIS A 481 -16.16 -2.65 19.02
N PHE A 482 -16.23 -1.57 19.80
CA PHE A 482 -16.18 -0.20 19.29
C PHE A 482 -14.77 0.13 18.75
N GLY A 483 -14.70 0.60 17.52
CA GLY A 483 -13.46 0.86 16.80
C GLY A 483 -13.72 1.35 15.39
N TYR A 484 -12.74 1.23 14.49
CA TYR A 484 -12.89 1.73 13.12
C TYR A 484 -14.11 1.17 12.38
N VAL A 485 -14.47 -0.11 12.56
CA VAL A 485 -15.66 -0.70 11.92
C VAL A 485 -16.92 0.07 12.32
N SER A 486 -17.07 0.42 13.60
CA SER A 486 -18.21 1.20 14.11
C SER A 486 -18.29 2.62 13.54
N LEU A 487 -17.18 3.15 13.01
CA LEU A 487 -17.11 4.50 12.43
C LEU A 487 -17.41 4.52 10.93
N PHE A 488 -17.62 3.38 10.27
CA PHE A 488 -17.84 3.36 8.81
C PHE A 488 -19.03 4.21 8.34
N PRO A 489 -20.20 4.23 9.02
CA PRO A 489 -21.29 5.13 8.66
C PRO A 489 -20.89 6.62 8.63
N LEU A 490 -20.04 7.05 9.58
CA LEU A 490 -19.46 8.39 9.60
C LEU A 490 -18.46 8.55 8.45
N MET A 491 -17.51 7.63 8.30
CA MET A 491 -16.43 7.69 7.30
C MET A 491 -16.95 7.71 5.86
N THR A 492 -18.07 7.04 5.58
CA THR A 492 -18.75 7.07 4.27
C THR A 492 -19.82 8.14 4.16
N ARG A 493 -19.98 8.99 5.19
CA ARG A 493 -20.89 10.15 5.24
C ARG A 493 -22.36 9.78 4.98
N VAL A 494 -22.78 8.63 5.49
CA VAL A 494 -24.15 8.13 5.31
C VAL A 494 -25.08 8.67 6.41
N LEU A 495 -24.53 9.10 7.55
CA LEU A 495 -25.32 9.57 8.68
C LEU A 495 -26.06 10.88 8.36
N ASN A 496 -27.34 10.93 8.72
CA ASN A 496 -28.12 12.16 8.69
C ASN A 496 -27.47 13.22 9.63
N PRO A 497 -27.20 14.45 9.18
CA PRO A 497 -26.59 15.50 9.99
C PRO A 497 -27.37 15.88 11.27
N HIS A 498 -28.67 15.56 11.33
CA HIS A 498 -29.55 15.83 12.47
C HIS A 498 -29.75 14.61 13.39
N SER A 499 -29.15 13.46 13.06
CA SER A 499 -29.31 12.23 13.86
C SER A 499 -28.62 12.34 15.22
N ASN A 500 -29.29 11.94 16.29
CA ASN A 500 -28.68 11.79 17.62
C ASN A 500 -27.53 10.76 17.63
N LYS A 501 -27.54 9.79 16.70
CA LYS A 501 -26.46 8.81 16.54
C LYS A 501 -25.17 9.46 16.03
N LEU A 502 -25.26 10.52 15.21
CA LEU A 502 -24.10 11.32 14.83
C LEU A 502 -23.50 12.00 16.08
N ASP A 503 -24.33 12.59 16.93
CA ASP A 503 -23.86 13.19 18.19
C ASP A 503 -23.13 12.19 19.08
N LYS A 504 -23.74 11.00 19.27
CA LYS A 504 -23.15 9.91 20.05
C LYS A 504 -21.76 9.54 19.54
N ILE A 505 -21.62 9.34 18.22
CA ILE A 505 -20.32 9.02 17.60
C ILE A 505 -19.30 10.14 17.80
N LEU A 506 -19.70 11.40 17.63
CA LEU A 506 -18.79 12.55 17.84
C LEU A 506 -18.32 12.64 19.30
N ASN A 507 -19.20 12.37 20.27
CA ASN A 507 -18.84 12.33 21.68
C ASN A 507 -17.88 11.15 21.97
N ASP A 508 -18.15 9.97 21.43
CA ASP A 508 -17.32 8.78 21.62
C ASP A 508 -15.93 8.92 20.98
N LEU A 509 -15.85 9.59 19.82
CA LEU A 509 -14.58 9.88 19.16
C LEU A 509 -13.64 10.64 20.09
N LYS A 510 -14.14 11.63 20.83
CA LYS A 510 -13.36 12.45 21.77
C LYS A 510 -13.09 11.77 23.10
N ASN A 511 -13.72 10.64 23.37
CA ASN A 511 -13.53 9.93 24.61
C ASN A 511 -12.15 9.24 24.62
N SER A 512 -11.28 9.68 25.54
CA SER A 512 -9.95 9.11 25.69
C SER A 512 -9.98 7.66 26.16
N THR A 513 -11.00 7.22 26.91
CA THR A 513 -11.14 5.82 27.32
C THR A 513 -11.57 4.91 26.16
N LEU A 514 -12.00 5.49 25.04
CA LEU A 514 -12.30 4.79 23.79
C LEU A 514 -11.15 4.97 22.80
N LEU A 515 -11.35 5.78 21.75
CA LEU A 515 -10.45 5.87 20.60
C LEU A 515 -9.49 7.06 20.66
N TRP A 516 -9.80 8.13 21.40
CA TRP A 516 -9.01 9.36 21.36
C TRP A 516 -7.62 9.19 21.99
N THR A 517 -6.60 9.68 21.29
CA THR A 517 -5.22 9.80 21.78
C THR A 517 -4.59 11.14 21.38
N PRO A 518 -3.48 11.54 22.02
CA PRO A 518 -2.66 12.68 21.57
C PRO A 518 -1.97 12.48 20.20
N TYR A 519 -2.11 11.30 19.58
CA TYR A 519 -1.37 10.90 18.38
C TYR A 519 -2.29 10.54 17.20
N GLY A 520 -3.62 10.52 17.40
CA GLY A 520 -4.62 10.03 16.44
C GLY A 520 -5.69 9.14 17.09
N LEU A 521 -6.58 8.57 16.29
CA LEU A 521 -7.61 7.63 16.76
C LEU A 521 -7.09 6.19 16.76
N ARG A 522 -7.38 5.44 17.82
CA ARG A 522 -7.12 3.99 17.90
C ARG A 522 -7.97 3.21 16.89
N SER A 523 -7.43 2.10 16.42
CA SER A 523 -8.21 1.10 15.67
C SER A 523 -9.31 0.44 16.49
N LEU A 524 -9.06 0.24 17.79
CA LEU A 524 -9.99 -0.42 18.70
C LEU A 524 -10.00 0.29 20.07
N ALA A 525 -11.18 0.45 20.66
CA ALA A 525 -11.36 1.13 21.94
C ALA A 525 -10.64 0.39 23.08
N ARG A 526 -10.07 1.15 24.03
CA ARG A 526 -9.42 0.57 25.22
C ARG A 526 -10.37 -0.22 26.11
N SER A 527 -11.67 0.05 26.02
CA SER A 527 -12.73 -0.69 26.71
C SER A 527 -13.04 -2.06 26.11
N SER A 528 -12.53 -2.37 24.91
CA SER A 528 -12.71 -3.67 24.27
C SER A 528 -11.94 -4.76 25.00
N SER A 529 -12.57 -5.92 25.19
CA SER A 529 -11.95 -7.15 25.73
C SER A 529 -10.74 -7.62 24.91
N LEU A 530 -10.65 -7.20 23.64
CA LEU A 530 -9.58 -7.59 22.71
C LEU A 530 -8.59 -6.46 22.40
N TYR A 531 -8.66 -5.32 23.09
CA TYR A 531 -7.66 -4.26 22.96
C TYR A 531 -6.26 -4.74 23.38
N GLY A 532 -5.28 -4.58 22.49
CA GLY A 532 -3.88 -4.97 22.72
C GLY A 532 -3.65 -6.48 22.82
N MET A 533 -4.66 -7.31 22.55
CA MET A 533 -4.56 -8.77 22.68
C MET A 533 -3.98 -9.39 21.40
N ARG A 534 -2.95 -10.23 21.56
CA ARG A 534 -2.43 -11.08 20.48
C ARG A 534 -3.51 -12.04 19.98
N ASN A 535 -3.48 -12.40 18.70
CA ASN A 535 -4.48 -13.33 18.15
C ASN A 535 -4.06 -14.79 18.27
N THR A 536 -2.77 -15.08 18.17
CA THR A 536 -2.18 -16.41 18.32
C THR A 536 -0.91 -16.30 19.18
N GLU A 537 -0.15 -17.38 19.34
CA GLU A 537 1.17 -17.31 19.99
C GLU A 537 2.13 -16.33 19.28
N HIS A 538 2.02 -16.25 17.95
CA HIS A 538 2.95 -15.53 17.07
C HIS A 538 2.36 -14.28 16.41
N ASP A 539 1.04 -14.09 16.44
CA ASP A 539 0.37 -12.92 15.85
C ASP A 539 0.16 -11.81 16.91
N PRO A 540 1.02 -10.78 16.96
CA PRO A 540 0.80 -9.63 17.83
C PRO A 540 -0.47 -8.85 17.41
N PRO A 541 -1.02 -8.00 18.31
CA PRO A 541 -2.14 -7.13 17.95
C PRO A 541 -1.78 -6.20 16.79
N TYR A 542 -2.67 -6.09 15.80
CA TYR A 542 -2.48 -5.27 14.61
C TYR A 542 -3.52 -4.16 14.52
N TRP A 543 -4.78 -4.48 14.22
CA TRP A 543 -5.95 -3.59 14.22
C TRP A 543 -6.67 -3.56 15.59
N ARG A 544 -5.90 -3.79 16.67
CA ARG A 544 -6.40 -3.90 18.06
C ARG A 544 -5.89 -2.79 18.98
N GLY A 545 -5.73 -1.58 18.46
CA GLY A 545 -5.39 -0.41 19.26
C GLY A 545 -4.52 0.60 18.53
N ALA A 546 -3.61 0.15 17.66
CA ALA A 546 -2.70 1.02 16.92
C ALA A 546 -3.44 2.03 16.03
N ILE A 547 -2.76 3.12 15.70
CA ILE A 547 -3.29 4.26 14.94
C ILE A 547 -2.88 4.10 13.48
N TRP A 548 -3.86 4.25 12.58
CA TRP A 548 -3.75 3.98 11.16
C TRP A 548 -4.20 5.18 10.35
N ILE A 549 -3.36 5.65 9.42
CA ILE A 549 -3.54 6.95 8.77
C ILE A 549 -4.67 6.93 7.73
N ASN A 550 -4.89 5.83 7.01
CA ASN A 550 -6.03 5.65 6.11
C ASN A 550 -7.38 5.90 6.83
N MET A 551 -7.62 5.26 7.97
CA MET A 551 -8.87 5.41 8.71
C MET A 551 -8.99 6.80 9.36
N ASN A 552 -7.89 7.32 9.90
CA ASN A 552 -7.87 8.69 10.44
C ASN A 552 -8.13 9.74 9.35
N TYR A 553 -7.60 9.55 8.13
CA TYR A 553 -7.89 10.39 6.97
C TYR A 553 -9.40 10.37 6.64
N MET A 554 -10.02 9.18 6.60
CA MET A 554 -11.46 9.07 6.34
C MET A 554 -12.31 9.76 7.41
N VAL A 555 -11.93 9.62 8.69
CA VAL A 555 -12.62 10.33 9.79
C VAL A 555 -12.44 11.84 9.68
N LEU A 556 -11.23 12.35 9.43
CA LEU A 556 -10.99 13.78 9.23
C LEU A 556 -11.78 14.34 8.05
N SER A 557 -11.81 13.61 6.95
CA SER A 557 -12.60 13.94 5.76
C SER A 557 -14.09 14.02 6.07
N ALA A 558 -14.63 13.06 6.82
CA ALA A 558 -16.02 13.09 7.26
C ALA A 558 -16.30 14.24 8.24
N LEU A 559 -15.43 14.48 9.23
CA LEU A 559 -15.59 15.60 10.17
C LEU A 559 -15.60 16.95 9.45
N GLN A 560 -14.74 17.15 8.44
CA GLN A 560 -14.75 18.36 7.62
C GLN A 560 -16.06 18.50 6.84
N HIS A 561 -16.61 17.40 6.31
CA HIS A 561 -17.91 17.40 5.66
C HIS A 561 -19.04 17.81 6.62
N TYR A 562 -19.13 17.16 7.79
CA TYR A 562 -20.17 17.48 8.79
C TYR A 562 -20.00 18.86 9.43
N ALA A 563 -18.79 19.42 9.43
CA ALA A 563 -18.54 20.80 9.81
C ALA A 563 -19.07 21.82 8.78
N LYS A 564 -19.09 21.48 7.49
CA LYS A 564 -19.48 22.40 6.40
C LYS A 564 -20.98 22.37 6.07
N ILE A 565 -21.69 21.28 6.37
CA ILE A 565 -23.12 21.14 6.06
C ILE A 565 -24.00 21.58 7.23
N SER A 566 -25.26 21.92 6.94
CA SER A 566 -26.24 22.30 7.97
C SER A 566 -26.59 21.12 8.89
N GLY A 567 -26.47 21.35 10.20
CA GLY A 567 -26.86 20.40 11.24
C GLY A 567 -26.44 20.89 12.64
N PRO A 568 -27.07 20.39 13.71
CA PRO A 568 -26.83 20.85 15.08
C PRO A 568 -25.43 20.53 15.62
N TYR A 569 -24.64 19.70 14.93
CA TYR A 569 -23.33 19.23 15.39
C TYR A 569 -22.15 19.74 14.55
N SER A 570 -22.38 20.72 13.66
CA SER A 570 -21.33 21.28 12.78
C SER A 570 -20.14 21.83 13.57
N ASP A 571 -20.38 22.66 14.59
CA ASP A 571 -19.30 23.22 15.43
C ASP A 571 -18.53 22.13 16.19
N LYS A 572 -19.25 21.11 16.67
CA LYS A 572 -18.65 19.95 17.35
C LYS A 572 -17.74 19.18 16.38
N ALA A 573 -18.21 18.88 15.17
CA ALA A 573 -17.40 18.22 14.14
C ALA A 573 -16.16 19.04 13.78
N GLN A 574 -16.30 20.37 13.66
CA GLN A 574 -15.20 21.29 13.36
C GLN A 574 -14.13 21.32 14.45
N ASP A 575 -14.52 21.31 15.72
CA ASP A 575 -13.60 21.26 16.87
C ASP A 575 -12.82 19.93 16.90
N ILE A 576 -13.53 18.81 16.76
CA ILE A 576 -12.92 17.47 16.72
C ILE A 576 -11.92 17.38 15.57
N TYR A 577 -12.31 17.85 14.38
CA TYR A 577 -11.44 17.91 13.20
C TYR A 577 -10.12 18.63 13.50
N LYS A 578 -10.20 19.86 14.03
CA LYS A 578 -9.02 20.69 14.31
C LYS A 578 -8.05 19.97 15.25
N GLN A 579 -8.57 19.43 16.35
CA GLN A 579 -7.74 18.77 17.36
C GLN A 579 -7.14 17.45 16.84
N LEU A 580 -7.92 16.64 16.12
CA LEU A 580 -7.44 15.36 15.58
C LEU A 580 -6.35 15.59 14.53
N ARG A 581 -6.56 16.56 13.64
CA ARG A 581 -5.57 16.96 12.64
C ARG A 581 -4.27 17.40 13.31
N THR A 582 -4.34 18.29 14.31
CA THR A 582 -3.15 18.74 15.05
C THR A 582 -2.40 17.57 15.70
N ASN A 583 -3.10 16.61 16.32
CA ASN A 583 -2.49 15.46 16.97
C ASN A 583 -1.70 14.58 15.97
N LEU A 584 -2.30 14.29 14.82
CA LEU A 584 -1.66 13.48 13.77
C LEU A 584 -0.43 14.18 13.19
N LEU A 585 -0.57 15.47 12.83
CA LEU A 585 0.53 16.27 12.28
C LEU A 585 1.71 16.34 13.25
N LYS A 586 1.44 16.66 14.52
CA LYS A 586 2.46 16.75 15.56
C LYS A 586 3.16 15.42 15.77
N ASN A 587 2.41 14.32 15.84
CA ASN A 587 3.00 13.02 16.09
C ASN A 587 3.84 12.51 14.92
N MET A 588 3.30 12.56 13.69
CA MET A 588 3.99 12.05 12.51
C MET A 588 5.24 12.87 12.19
N LEU A 589 5.20 14.20 12.34
CA LEU A 589 6.40 15.03 12.17
C LEU A 589 7.46 14.67 13.20
N ARG A 590 7.10 14.56 14.48
CA ARG A 590 8.02 14.14 15.55
C ARG A 590 8.68 12.80 15.26
N VAL A 591 7.91 11.81 14.78
CA VAL A 591 8.45 10.49 14.43
C VAL A 591 9.37 10.60 13.21
N TYR A 592 8.95 11.33 12.18
CA TYR A 592 9.76 11.53 10.98
C TYR A 592 11.09 12.22 11.29
N GLU A 593 11.10 13.29 12.09
CA GLU A 593 12.34 13.96 12.52
C GLU A 593 13.25 13.03 13.33
N LYS A 594 12.66 12.14 14.14
CA LYS A 594 13.42 11.19 14.97
C LYS A 594 13.98 10.02 14.16
N THR A 595 13.26 9.51 13.17
CA THR A 595 13.59 8.23 12.50
C THR A 595 13.90 8.36 11.02
N GLY A 596 13.68 9.52 10.40
CA GLY A 596 13.82 9.74 8.95
C GLY A 596 12.77 9.01 8.10
N HIS A 597 11.70 8.48 8.70
CA HIS A 597 10.76 7.57 8.03
C HIS A 597 9.30 7.83 8.39
N VAL A 598 8.42 7.53 7.44
CA VAL A 598 6.99 7.36 7.64
C VAL A 598 6.71 5.87 7.86
N TRP A 599 5.84 5.57 8.82
CA TRP A 599 5.55 4.21 9.28
C TRP A 599 4.14 3.77 8.90
N GLU A 600 3.96 2.45 8.85
CA GLU A 600 2.70 1.77 8.54
C GLU A 600 1.59 2.14 9.52
N GLN A 601 1.91 2.10 10.82
CA GLN A 601 1.03 2.45 11.92
C GLN A 601 1.79 3.14 13.06
N TYR A 602 1.06 3.73 14.01
CA TYR A 602 1.63 4.42 15.17
C TYR A 602 1.08 3.84 16.47
N ASP A 603 1.94 3.69 17.47
CA ASP A 603 1.58 3.18 18.79
C ASP A 603 0.65 4.16 19.52
N ASP A 604 -0.45 3.67 20.07
CA ASP A 604 -1.48 4.52 20.68
C ASP A 604 -1.12 5.06 22.06
N LYS A 605 -0.05 4.53 22.68
CA LYS A 605 0.43 4.94 24.01
C LYS A 605 1.59 5.93 23.92
N THR A 606 2.50 5.71 22.98
CA THR A 606 3.77 6.45 22.82
C THR A 606 3.82 7.32 21.58
N GLY A 607 2.95 7.07 20.60
CA GLY A 607 2.96 7.70 19.28
C GLY A 607 4.12 7.29 18.38
N ASN A 608 5.01 6.38 18.81
CA ASN A 608 6.14 5.92 18.00
C ASN A 608 5.65 5.13 16.77
N GLY A 609 6.41 5.20 15.68
CA GLY A 609 6.17 4.37 14.50
C GLY A 609 6.29 2.87 14.80
N LYS A 610 5.42 2.07 14.18
CA LYS A 610 5.34 0.61 14.29
C LYS A 610 5.07 -0.02 12.92
N GLY A 611 5.46 -1.28 12.77
CA GLY A 611 5.28 -2.04 11.53
C GLY A 611 6.32 -1.68 10.47
N SER A 612 5.93 -1.81 9.21
CA SER A 612 6.79 -1.60 8.05
C SER A 612 7.26 -0.14 7.90
N HIS A 613 8.49 0.03 7.38
CA HIS A 613 9.04 1.32 6.96
C HIS A 613 10.10 1.16 5.84
N PRO A 614 10.31 2.17 4.97
CA PRO A 614 9.43 3.32 4.77
C PRO A 614 8.06 2.85 4.26
N PHE A 615 6.99 3.39 4.83
CA PHE A 615 5.62 3.10 4.45
C PHE A 615 4.99 4.40 3.96
N THR A 616 5.28 4.76 2.72
CA THR A 616 4.60 5.85 2.02
C THR A 616 3.47 5.33 1.16
N GLY A 617 2.83 4.24 1.58
CA GLY A 617 1.51 3.82 1.15
C GLY A 617 0.42 4.75 1.71
N TRP A 618 -0.61 4.25 2.40
CA TRP A 618 -1.65 5.13 2.95
C TRP A 618 -1.15 6.19 3.93
N SER A 619 0.00 6.01 4.59
CA SER A 619 0.52 7.02 5.52
C SER A 619 0.97 8.29 4.80
N SER A 620 1.12 8.24 3.47
CA SER A 620 1.32 9.43 2.64
C SER A 620 0.12 10.39 2.63
N LEU A 621 -1.09 9.92 3.00
CA LEU A 621 -2.27 10.77 3.15
C LEU A 621 -2.07 11.90 4.17
N ILE A 622 -1.03 11.84 5.01
CA ILE A 622 -0.64 12.97 5.85
C ILE A 622 -0.39 14.24 5.05
N VAL A 623 0.08 14.15 3.80
CA VAL A 623 0.25 15.31 2.91
C VAL A 623 -1.12 15.97 2.61
N LEU A 624 -2.17 15.17 2.42
CA LEU A 624 -3.53 15.67 2.21
C LEU A 624 -4.15 16.24 3.48
N ILE A 625 -3.84 15.62 4.62
CA ILE A 625 -4.21 16.15 5.93
C ILE A 625 -3.51 17.50 6.16
N MET A 626 -2.24 17.63 5.79
CA MET A 626 -1.48 18.89 5.88
C MET A 626 -2.09 19.98 5.01
N SER A 627 -2.47 19.67 3.78
CA SER A 627 -3.08 20.65 2.86
C SER A 627 -4.58 20.87 3.05
N GLU A 628 -5.23 20.06 3.88
CA GLU A 628 -6.69 20.02 4.10
C GLU A 628 -7.51 19.71 2.83
N LEU A 629 -6.91 18.96 1.90
CA LEU A 629 -7.51 18.59 0.62
C LEU A 629 -8.24 17.25 0.71
N TYR A 630 -9.52 17.26 1.11
CA TYR A 630 -10.33 16.05 1.25
C TYR A 630 -11.36 15.83 0.13
N ASP A 631 -12.02 16.90 -0.34
CA ASP A 631 -13.20 16.83 -1.22
C ASP A 631 -13.33 17.99 -2.24
N GLU A 632 -12.29 18.81 -2.36
CA GLU A 632 -12.23 19.95 -3.29
C GLU A 632 -11.49 19.58 -4.58
#